data_AF-A0A183E679-F1
#
_entry.id   AF-A0A183E679-F1
#
_cell.length_a   1.000
_cell.length_b   1.000
_cell.length_c   1.000
_cell.angle_alpha   90.00
_cell.angle_beta   90.00
_cell.angle_gamma   90.00
#
_symmetry.space_group_name_H-M   'P 1'
#
loop_
_entity.id
_entity.type
_entity.pdbx_description
1 polymer ?
#
loop_
_entity_poly.entity_id
_entity_poly.type
_entity_poly.pdbx_seq_one_letter_code
_entity_poly.pdbx_strand_id
1 'polypeptide(L)'
;MHKNEAVYSLTYEPLQVKTESYVLWLYFPSEHLPLQGTDNQPGAYLFLPDGPAKPVKTRNSFVVIDGLVMRKVLVAEGGKISFMHTIRLPMLSQFIEIENVVDLRATKNFEMAMRLQTTIESGDEFFTDLNAFQMIKRRRFEKLPLQAHFYPMSASAFIEDKSLRMTLLTAQPLGVASLTSGHLEVMLDRRLNQDDGRGLFSVCA
;
A
#
# COMPACT_ATOMS: atom_id res chain seq x y z
N MET A 1 0.77 -17.22 -1.88
CA MET A 1 1.37 -16.28 -2.86
C MET A 1 0.22 -15.45 -3.37
N HIS A 2 0.09 -14.23 -2.87
CA HIS A 2 -0.98 -13.31 -3.25
C HIS A 2 -0.43 -12.37 -4.33
N LYS A 3 -1.18 -12.27 -5.44
CA LYS A 3 -0.89 -11.36 -6.53
C LYS A 3 -1.74 -10.11 -6.33
N ASN A 4 -1.10 -8.97 -6.12
CA ASN A 4 -1.72 -7.67 -5.98
C ASN A 4 -1.31 -6.82 -7.17
N GLU A 5 -2.25 -6.52 -8.05
CA GLU A 5 -2.02 -5.67 -9.21
C GLU A 5 -2.55 -4.26 -8.92
N ALA A 6 -1.75 -3.26 -9.27
CA ALA A 6 -2.13 -1.86 -9.17
C ALA A 6 -1.66 -1.11 -10.42
N VAL A 7 -2.52 -0.28 -10.98
CA VAL A 7 -2.23 0.56 -12.14
C VAL A 7 -2.34 2.00 -11.69
N TYR A 8 -1.33 2.84 -11.89
CA TYR A 8 -1.44 4.26 -11.56
C TYR A 8 -1.27 5.13 -12.78
N SER A 9 -2.19 6.08 -12.94
CA SER A 9 -2.16 7.08 -14.00
C SER A 9 -1.86 8.45 -13.40
N LEU A 10 -0.91 9.15 -14.02
CA LEU A 10 -0.71 10.58 -13.80
C LEU A 10 -1.49 11.29 -14.90
N THR A 11 -2.47 12.10 -14.53
CA THR A 11 -3.31 12.82 -15.51
C THR A 11 -2.98 14.31 -15.49
N TYR A 12 -2.07 14.77 -16.37
CA TYR A 12 -2.09 16.09 -17.04
C TYR A 12 -0.95 16.20 -18.10
N GLU A 13 -1.04 17.21 -18.97
CA GLU A 13 -0.27 17.55 -20.19
C GLU A 13 1.24 17.21 -20.25
N PRO A 14 1.81 17.04 -21.47
CA PRO A 14 3.19 16.59 -21.69
C PRO A 14 4.19 17.70 -21.37
N LEU A 15 4.41 17.94 -20.08
CA LEU A 15 5.43 18.85 -19.61
C LEU A 15 6.05 18.30 -18.33
N GLN A 16 7.01 17.38 -18.51
CA GLN A 16 8.24 17.26 -17.70
C GLN A 16 8.14 17.60 -16.20
N VAL A 17 7.11 17.16 -15.48
CA VAL A 17 7.12 17.26 -14.02
C VAL A 17 7.77 15.99 -13.49
N LYS A 18 9.05 16.13 -13.09
CA LYS A 18 9.73 15.13 -12.27
C LYS A 18 9.03 15.08 -10.91
N THR A 19 8.02 14.24 -10.77
CA THR A 19 7.63 13.75 -9.44
C THR A 19 8.56 12.60 -9.10
N GLU A 20 9.40 12.77 -8.09
CA GLU A 20 10.15 11.64 -7.55
C GLU A 20 9.16 10.75 -6.80
N SER A 21 8.80 9.63 -7.45
CA SER A 21 7.90 8.64 -6.88
C SER A 21 8.70 7.47 -6.33
N TYR A 22 8.76 7.33 -5.01
CA TYR A 22 9.46 6.23 -4.36
C TYR A 22 8.46 5.15 -3.95
N VAL A 23 8.78 3.90 -4.29
CA VAL A 23 8.09 2.72 -3.75
C VAL A 23 8.88 2.25 -2.54
N LEU A 24 8.24 2.28 -1.37
CA LEU A 24 8.79 1.70 -0.14
C LEU A 24 7.92 0.54 0.31
N TRP A 25 8.55 -0.60 0.56
CA TRP A 25 7.90 -1.71 1.25
C TRP A 25 7.99 -1.46 2.74
N LEU A 26 6.85 -1.53 3.40
CA LEU A 26 6.71 -1.26 4.81
C LEU A 26 6.17 -2.48 5.52
N TYR A 27 6.56 -2.65 6.77
CA TYR A 27 5.92 -3.59 7.67
C TYR A 27 5.42 -2.91 8.93
N PHE A 28 4.23 -3.31 9.37
CA PHE A 28 3.70 -2.93 10.66
C PHE A 28 3.95 -4.07 11.66
N PRO A 29 4.67 -3.81 12.77
CA PRO A 29 4.82 -4.79 13.85
C PRO A 29 3.53 -4.90 14.67
N SER A 30 3.25 -6.10 15.18
CA SER A 30 2.02 -6.47 15.88
C SER A 30 2.31 -7.46 17.03
N GLU A 31 3.27 -7.14 17.88
CA GLU A 31 3.81 -7.98 18.96
C GLU A 31 3.25 -7.65 20.35
N HIS A 32 2.51 -6.54 20.56
CA HIS A 32 2.01 -6.22 21.90
C HIS A 32 0.83 -7.09 22.37
N LEU A 33 0.96 -7.59 23.60
CA LEU A 33 -0.13 -8.17 24.39
C LEU A 33 -1.06 -7.02 24.84
N PRO A 34 -2.39 -7.19 24.76
CA PRO A 34 -3.31 -6.16 25.20
C PRO A 34 -3.13 -5.91 26.71
N LEU A 35 -3.20 -4.63 27.09
CA LEU A 35 -3.32 -4.25 28.49
C LEU A 35 -4.67 -4.77 29.01
N GLN A 36 -4.72 -5.12 30.29
CA GLN A 36 -5.92 -5.68 30.90
C GLN A 36 -7.09 -4.67 30.77
N GLY A 37 -8.10 -5.02 29.96
CA GLY A 37 -9.26 -4.15 29.66
C GLY A 37 -9.21 -3.38 28.33
N THR A 38 -8.21 -3.59 27.46
CA THR A 38 -8.15 -3.00 26.11
C THR A 38 -8.67 -3.95 25.01
N ASP A 39 -8.91 -3.40 23.82
CA ASP A 39 -9.27 -4.17 22.62
C ASP A 39 -8.30 -5.35 22.36
N ASN A 40 -8.84 -6.40 21.74
CA ASN A 40 -8.14 -7.65 21.44
C ASN A 40 -6.92 -7.44 20.52
N GLN A 41 -6.05 -8.44 20.44
CA GLN A 41 -4.88 -8.45 19.55
C GLN A 41 -5.29 -8.24 18.07
N PRO A 42 -4.37 -7.75 17.20
CA PRO A 42 -4.66 -7.67 15.78
C PRO A 42 -4.93 -9.05 15.19
N GLY A 43 -5.90 -9.13 14.28
CA GLY A 43 -6.34 -10.37 13.64
C GLY A 43 -7.08 -10.08 12.35
N ALA A 44 -7.97 -10.99 11.94
CA ALA A 44 -8.65 -10.91 10.65
C ALA A 44 -9.38 -9.58 10.42
N TYR A 45 -9.97 -8.99 11.46
CA TYR A 45 -10.73 -7.75 11.43
C TYR A 45 -9.94 -6.56 11.99
N LEU A 46 -9.23 -6.75 13.09
CA LEU A 46 -8.55 -5.66 13.78
C LEU A 46 -7.16 -5.40 13.19
N PHE A 47 -6.91 -4.15 12.77
CA PHE A 47 -5.59 -3.63 12.46
C PHE A 47 -5.11 -2.78 13.64
N LEU A 48 -4.13 -3.28 14.39
CA LEU A 48 -3.59 -2.66 15.60
C LEU A 48 -2.07 -2.72 15.58
N PRO A 49 -1.43 -1.82 14.82
CA PRO A 49 0.02 -1.82 14.69
C PRO A 49 0.69 -1.17 15.91
N ASP A 50 1.87 -1.66 16.29
CA ASP A 50 2.71 -1.15 17.39
C ASP A 50 3.47 0.12 17.00
N GLY A 51 2.82 1.02 16.25
CA GLY A 51 3.36 2.28 15.77
C GLY A 51 3.52 2.38 14.25
N PRO A 52 4.27 3.38 13.77
CA PRO A 52 4.47 3.62 12.35
C PRO A 52 5.19 2.46 11.65
N ALA A 53 4.86 2.28 10.37
CA ALA A 53 5.46 1.26 9.53
C ALA A 53 6.98 1.45 9.38
N LYS A 54 7.72 0.35 9.35
CA LYS A 54 9.18 0.32 9.19
C LYS A 54 9.56 -0.18 7.79
N PRO A 55 10.63 0.34 7.16
CA PRO A 55 11.03 -0.12 5.84
C PRO A 55 11.51 -1.58 5.88
N VAL A 56 11.09 -2.37 4.90
CA VAL A 56 11.58 -3.73 4.67
C VAL A 56 12.98 -3.61 4.07
N LYS A 57 13.98 -4.22 4.73
CA LYS A 57 15.35 -4.25 4.23
C LYS A 57 15.44 -5.21 3.05
N THR A 58 15.92 -4.71 1.92
CA THR A 58 16.08 -5.45 0.67
C THR A 58 17.55 -5.47 0.25
N ARG A 59 17.97 -6.53 -0.44
CA ARG A 59 19.30 -6.65 -1.05
C ARG A 59 19.42 -5.87 -2.37
N ASN A 60 18.32 -5.28 -2.84
CA ASN A 60 18.25 -4.37 -4.00
C ASN A 60 18.76 -4.98 -5.31
N SER A 61 18.53 -6.28 -5.54
CA SER A 61 18.78 -6.88 -6.84
C SER A 61 17.61 -6.58 -7.79
N PHE A 62 17.92 -6.02 -8.96
CA PHE A 62 16.91 -5.69 -9.97
C PHE A 62 17.34 -6.15 -11.37
N VAL A 63 16.35 -6.42 -12.21
CA VAL A 63 16.52 -6.74 -13.63
C VAL A 63 15.76 -5.70 -14.45
N VAL A 64 16.46 -5.05 -15.38
CA VAL A 64 15.85 -4.11 -16.33
C VAL A 64 15.70 -4.81 -17.68
N ILE A 65 14.51 -4.73 -18.25
CA ILE A 65 14.22 -5.22 -19.60
C ILE A 65 13.70 -4.02 -20.41
N ASP A 66 14.49 -3.61 -21.39
CA ASP A 66 14.16 -2.53 -22.33
C ASP A 66 13.84 -3.13 -23.70
N GLY A 67 12.56 -3.23 -24.01
CA GLY A 67 12.06 -3.77 -25.28
C GLY A 67 11.26 -2.74 -26.07
N LEU A 68 11.11 -2.97 -27.38
CA LEU A 68 10.42 -2.06 -28.29
C LEU A 68 8.97 -1.76 -27.90
N VAL A 69 8.27 -2.76 -27.33
CA VAL A 69 6.84 -2.67 -26.97
C VAL A 69 6.59 -2.45 -25.47
N MET A 70 7.60 -2.68 -24.63
CA MET A 70 7.47 -2.61 -23.18
C MET A 70 8.84 -2.42 -22.54
N ARG A 71 8.89 -1.51 -21.57
CA ARG A 71 9.98 -1.44 -20.59
C ARG A 71 9.48 -2.00 -19.26
N LYS A 72 10.30 -2.80 -18.58
CA LYS A 72 9.97 -3.28 -17.25
C LYS A 72 11.18 -3.38 -16.34
N VAL A 73 10.95 -3.11 -15.07
CA VAL A 73 11.92 -3.31 -13.99
C VAL A 73 11.34 -4.35 -13.04
N LEU A 74 12.11 -5.40 -12.76
CA LEU A 74 11.77 -6.42 -11.79
C LEU A 74 12.71 -6.28 -10.60
N VAL A 75 12.14 -6.16 -9.41
CA VAL A 75 12.85 -6.23 -8.14
C VAL A 75 12.34 -7.49 -7.43
N ALA A 76 13.26 -8.39 -7.10
CA ALA A 76 12.91 -9.61 -6.38
C ALA A 76 13.77 -9.71 -5.13
N GLU A 77 13.13 -9.95 -3.99
CA GLU A 77 13.81 -10.23 -2.73
C GLU A 77 13.59 -11.69 -2.36
N GLY A 78 14.70 -12.41 -2.18
CA GLY A 78 14.70 -13.79 -1.68
C GLY A 78 15.16 -13.80 -0.21
N GLY A 79 14.32 -14.31 0.69
CA GLY A 79 14.62 -14.35 2.11
C GLY A 79 13.43 -14.83 2.96
N LYS A 80 13.34 -14.35 4.21
CA LYS A 80 12.19 -14.63 5.11
C LYS A 80 10.88 -14.02 4.59
N ILE A 81 10.98 -12.92 3.85
CA ILE A 81 9.88 -12.29 3.13
C ILE A 81 10.25 -12.41 1.65
N SER A 82 9.49 -13.20 0.90
CA SER A 82 9.69 -13.32 -0.53
C SER A 82 8.69 -12.40 -1.22
N PHE A 83 9.18 -11.46 -2.02
CA PHE A 83 8.31 -10.64 -2.85
C PHE A 83 8.95 -10.35 -4.21
N MET A 84 8.10 -10.18 -5.20
CA MET A 84 8.45 -9.74 -6.53
C MET A 84 7.65 -8.49 -6.87
N HIS A 85 8.35 -7.40 -7.16
CA HIS A 85 7.78 -6.13 -7.56
C HIS A 85 8.17 -5.87 -9.02
N THR A 86 7.17 -5.76 -9.89
CA THR A 86 7.37 -5.50 -11.31
C THR A 86 6.72 -4.19 -11.69
N ILE A 87 7.51 -3.26 -12.19
CA ILE A 87 7.04 -2.00 -12.78
C ILE A 87 7.07 -2.16 -14.29
N ARG A 88 5.95 -1.94 -14.98
CA ARG A 88 5.87 -1.97 -16.45
C ARG A 88 5.44 -0.63 -17.00
N LEU A 89 6.08 -0.25 -18.09
CA LEU A 89 5.72 0.88 -18.92
C LEU A 89 5.47 0.35 -20.34
N PRO A 90 4.22 0.01 -20.68
CA PRO A 90 3.85 -0.37 -22.03
C PRO A 90 4.05 0.81 -23.01
N MET A 91 4.39 0.49 -24.26
CA MET A 91 4.54 1.51 -25.31
C MET A 91 3.22 2.28 -25.49
N LEU A 92 3.30 3.61 -25.59
CA LEU A 92 2.15 4.53 -25.69
C LEU A 92 1.19 4.55 -24.48
N SER A 93 1.53 3.90 -23.38
CA SER A 93 0.72 3.98 -22.15
C SER A 93 0.83 5.35 -21.49
N GLN A 94 -0.30 5.85 -20.96
CA GLN A 94 -0.37 7.05 -20.11
C GLN A 94 -0.26 6.72 -18.61
N PHE A 95 -0.05 5.45 -18.29
CA PHE A 95 0.01 4.95 -16.93
C PHE A 95 1.16 3.95 -16.78
N ILE A 96 1.55 3.75 -15.53
CA ILE A 96 2.52 2.73 -15.15
C ILE A 96 1.78 1.61 -14.44
N GLU A 97 2.13 0.38 -14.78
CA GLU A 97 1.60 -0.81 -14.14
C GLU A 97 2.56 -1.27 -13.05
N ILE A 98 2.03 -1.57 -11.88
CA ILE A 98 2.74 -2.21 -10.77
C ILE A 98 2.08 -3.56 -10.51
N GLU A 99 2.90 -4.61 -10.54
CA GLU A 99 2.51 -5.92 -10.05
C GLU A 99 3.35 -6.26 -8.83
N ASN A 100 2.67 -6.56 -7.72
CA ASN A 100 3.28 -7.06 -6.50
C ASN A 100 2.87 -8.51 -6.31
N VAL A 101 3.85 -9.40 -6.21
CA VAL A 101 3.61 -10.77 -5.78
C VAL A 101 4.26 -10.96 -4.43
N VAL A 102 3.45 -11.18 -3.40
CA VAL A 102 3.90 -11.25 -2.01
C VAL A 102 3.67 -12.64 -1.45
N ASP A 103 4.66 -13.14 -0.71
CA ASP A 103 4.57 -14.38 0.06
C ASP A 103 5.03 -14.16 1.50
N LEU A 104 4.04 -14.06 2.39
CA LEU A 104 4.25 -13.88 3.83
C LEU A 104 4.22 -15.20 4.62
N ARG A 105 4.10 -16.38 4.00
CA ARG A 105 3.86 -17.65 4.73
C ARG A 105 4.90 -17.97 5.82
N ALA A 106 6.14 -17.52 5.64
CA ALA A 106 7.23 -17.73 6.59
C ALA A 106 7.32 -16.64 7.68
N THR A 107 6.51 -15.58 7.61
CA THR A 107 6.51 -14.49 8.58
C THR A 107 5.55 -14.78 9.74
N LYS A 108 5.65 -13.94 10.78
CA LYS A 108 4.80 -13.98 11.97
C LYS A 108 4.45 -12.55 12.34
N ASN A 109 3.17 -12.26 12.56
CA ASN A 109 2.67 -10.95 12.98
C ASN A 109 3.22 -9.81 12.12
N PHE A 110 3.00 -9.96 10.81
CA PHE A 110 3.62 -9.14 9.78
C PHE A 110 2.57 -8.67 8.79
N GLU A 111 2.45 -7.35 8.66
CA GLU A 111 1.50 -6.72 7.75
C GLU A 111 2.28 -5.85 6.77
N MET A 112 2.25 -6.22 5.50
CA MET A 112 3.06 -5.62 4.45
C MET A 112 2.24 -4.57 3.69
N ALA A 113 2.83 -3.38 3.53
CA ALA A 113 2.26 -2.31 2.73
C ALA A 113 3.24 -1.81 1.67
N MET A 114 2.70 -1.29 0.57
CA MET A 114 3.41 -0.52 -0.43
C MET A 114 3.11 0.96 -0.19
N ARG A 115 4.15 1.79 -0.04
CA ARG A 115 4.02 3.25 -0.01
C ARG A 115 4.46 3.84 -1.33
N LEU A 116 3.61 4.66 -1.92
CA LEU A 116 3.92 5.59 -2.99
C LEU A 116 4.17 6.96 -2.34
N GLN A 117 5.38 7.48 -2.46
CA GLN A 117 5.75 8.80 -1.97
C GLN A 117 5.94 9.73 -3.15
N THR A 118 5.34 10.93 -3.12
CA THR A 118 5.44 11.93 -4.18
C THR A 118 5.73 13.31 -3.60
N THR A 119 5.95 14.30 -4.48
CA THR A 119 6.08 15.71 -4.12
C THR A 119 4.73 16.46 -4.06
N ILE A 120 3.60 15.76 -4.20
CA ILE A 120 2.27 16.38 -4.20
C ILE A 120 1.96 16.93 -2.80
N GLU A 121 1.57 18.20 -2.73
CA GLU A 121 1.23 18.88 -1.47
C GLU A 121 -0.23 18.64 -1.06
N SER A 122 -0.61 17.37 -0.83
CA SER A 122 -1.98 16.98 -0.49
C SER A 122 -2.43 17.32 0.94
N GLY A 123 -1.50 17.76 1.80
CA GLY A 123 -1.77 18.15 3.18
C GLY A 123 -2.27 16.98 4.04
N ASP A 124 -3.47 17.12 4.58
CA ASP A 124 -4.16 16.10 5.38
C ASP A 124 -5.31 15.42 4.61
N GLU A 125 -5.42 15.63 3.30
CA GLU A 125 -6.55 15.17 2.50
C GLU A 125 -6.14 14.12 1.46
N PHE A 126 -7.02 13.14 1.24
CA PHE A 126 -6.93 12.19 0.13
C PHE A 126 -8.33 11.65 -0.18
N PHE A 127 -8.47 10.91 -1.27
CA PHE A 127 -9.78 10.44 -1.73
C PHE A 127 -9.75 8.93 -1.95
N THR A 128 -10.82 8.25 -1.55
CA THR A 128 -11.01 6.82 -1.81
C THR A 128 -12.36 6.62 -2.48
N ASP A 129 -12.49 5.55 -3.27
CA ASP A 129 -13.78 5.16 -3.78
C ASP A 129 -14.67 4.53 -2.69
N LEU A 130 -15.98 4.56 -2.90
CA LEU A 130 -16.96 3.75 -2.19
C LEU A 130 -17.57 2.78 -3.21
N ASN A 131 -17.17 1.51 -3.14
CA ASN A 131 -17.66 0.43 -3.99
C ASN A 131 -17.54 0.75 -5.49
N ALA A 132 -16.44 1.38 -5.90
CA ALA A 132 -16.14 1.84 -7.25
C ALA A 132 -17.20 2.78 -7.87
N PHE A 133 -18.06 3.38 -7.05
CA PHE A 133 -19.18 4.19 -7.53
C PHE A 133 -18.94 5.69 -7.38
N GLN A 134 -18.57 6.13 -6.17
CA GLN A 134 -18.34 7.54 -5.87
C GLN A 134 -17.00 7.72 -5.17
N MET A 135 -16.36 8.86 -5.40
CA MET A 135 -15.16 9.27 -4.65
C MET A 135 -15.57 10.07 -3.42
N ILE A 136 -15.03 9.70 -2.27
CA ILE A 136 -15.24 10.41 -1.01
C ILE A 136 -13.92 10.97 -0.48
N LYS A 137 -14.00 12.20 0.01
CA LYS A 137 -12.89 12.89 0.65
C LYS A 137 -12.63 12.32 2.04
N ARG A 138 -11.39 11.97 2.31
CA ARG A 138 -10.87 11.52 3.60
C ARG A 138 -9.92 12.58 4.16
N ARG A 139 -9.89 12.71 5.48
CA ARG A 139 -9.04 13.68 6.17
C ARG A 139 -8.31 13.01 7.32
N ARG A 140 -6.99 13.17 7.38
CA ARG A 140 -6.14 12.71 8.49
C ARG A 140 -6.34 13.64 9.68
N PHE A 141 -6.59 13.05 10.85
CA PHE A 141 -6.76 13.79 12.11
C PHE A 141 -5.74 13.30 13.15
N GLU A 142 -4.92 14.20 13.68
CA GLU A 142 -3.88 13.87 14.67
C GLU A 142 -4.41 13.23 15.95
N LYS A 143 -5.66 13.56 16.33
CA LYS A 143 -6.32 13.01 17.51
C LYS A 143 -6.73 11.53 17.39
N LEU A 144 -6.74 10.97 16.18
CA LEU A 144 -7.13 9.59 15.93
C LEU A 144 -5.89 8.70 15.76
N PRO A 145 -5.92 7.45 16.25
CA PRO A 145 -4.79 6.55 16.13
C PRO A 145 -4.54 6.14 14.67
N LEU A 146 -3.35 5.61 14.38
CA LEU A 146 -2.89 5.32 13.02
C LEU A 146 -3.89 4.47 12.22
N GLN A 147 -4.39 3.39 12.82
CA GLN A 147 -5.31 2.47 12.17
C GLN A 147 -6.65 3.11 11.77
N ALA A 148 -7.05 4.21 12.41
CA ALA A 148 -8.28 4.92 12.08
C ALA A 148 -8.19 5.70 10.75
N HIS A 149 -6.97 5.85 10.21
CA HIS A 149 -6.73 6.54 8.93
C HIS A 149 -6.66 5.58 7.74
N PHE A 150 -6.82 4.28 7.96
CA PHE A 150 -6.98 3.30 6.87
C PHE A 150 -8.44 3.18 6.46
N TYR A 151 -8.68 3.29 5.16
CA TYR A 151 -10.00 3.20 4.55
C TYR A 151 -10.01 2.10 3.48
N PRO A 152 -11.17 1.51 3.19
CA PRO A 152 -11.30 0.62 2.05
C PRO A 152 -11.11 1.40 0.74
N MET A 153 -10.32 0.84 -0.16
CA MET A 153 -10.22 1.21 -1.57
C MET A 153 -10.60 -0.02 -2.37
N SER A 154 -11.81 -0.02 -2.93
CA SER A 154 -12.29 -1.14 -3.74
C SER A 154 -11.72 -1.12 -5.15
N ALA A 155 -11.46 0.07 -5.71
CA ALA A 155 -10.96 0.22 -7.07
C ALA A 155 -9.97 1.37 -7.23
N SER A 156 -10.10 2.47 -6.49
CA SER A 156 -9.23 3.62 -6.69
C SER A 156 -9.10 4.56 -5.50
N ALA A 157 -7.93 5.17 -5.37
CA ALA A 157 -7.67 6.28 -4.47
C ALA A 157 -6.77 7.30 -5.15
N PHE A 158 -6.85 8.56 -4.74
CA PHE A 158 -5.95 9.60 -5.24
C PHE A 158 -5.57 10.62 -4.18
N ILE A 159 -4.43 11.24 -4.41
CA ILE A 159 -3.97 12.47 -3.77
C ILE A 159 -3.78 13.53 -4.85
N GLU A 160 -3.99 14.79 -4.48
CA GLU A 160 -3.83 15.91 -5.40
C GLU A 160 -3.42 17.19 -4.67
N ASP A 161 -2.84 18.10 -5.44
CA ASP A 161 -2.65 19.50 -5.08
C ASP A 161 -3.27 20.40 -6.16
N LYS A 162 -2.88 21.68 -6.22
CA LYS A 162 -3.42 22.63 -7.21
C LYS A 162 -3.03 22.32 -8.66
N SER A 163 -2.02 21.48 -8.86
CA SER A 163 -1.33 21.27 -10.14
C SER A 163 -1.28 19.80 -10.57
N LEU A 164 -1.17 18.87 -9.63
CA LEU A 164 -0.91 17.47 -9.89
C LEU A 164 -1.90 16.58 -9.17
N ARG A 165 -2.28 15.49 -9.84
CA ARG A 165 -3.02 14.38 -9.25
C ARG A 165 -2.30 13.06 -9.54
N MET A 166 -2.11 12.26 -8.50
CA MET A 166 -1.72 10.86 -8.63
C MET A 166 -2.91 9.97 -8.26
N THR A 167 -3.41 9.24 -9.25
CA THR A 167 -4.49 8.27 -9.07
C THR A 167 -3.92 6.86 -9.09
N LEU A 168 -4.20 6.11 -8.02
CA LEU A 168 -3.92 4.69 -7.93
C LEU A 168 -5.21 3.91 -8.21
N LEU A 169 -5.16 2.99 -9.15
CA LEU A 169 -6.18 1.98 -9.41
C LEU A 169 -5.70 0.62 -8.91
N THR A 170 -6.61 -0.20 -8.41
CA THR A 170 -6.29 -1.56 -7.97
C THR A 170 -7.16 -2.59 -8.66
N ALA A 171 -6.58 -3.77 -8.92
CA ALA A 171 -7.33 -4.90 -9.45
C ALA A 171 -8.13 -5.66 -8.37
N GLN A 172 -7.90 -5.33 -7.10
CA GLN A 172 -8.55 -5.93 -5.93
C GLN A 172 -8.79 -4.90 -4.82
N PRO A 173 -9.79 -5.10 -3.96
CA PRO A 173 -10.05 -4.23 -2.82
C PRO A 173 -8.96 -4.37 -1.77
N LEU A 174 -8.40 -3.25 -1.31
CA LEU A 174 -7.33 -3.20 -0.31
C LEU A 174 -7.57 -2.06 0.70
N GLY A 175 -6.87 -2.11 1.83
CA GLY A 175 -6.80 -0.98 2.75
C GLY A 175 -5.82 0.07 2.24
N VAL A 176 -6.21 1.33 2.24
CA VAL A 176 -5.38 2.46 1.83
C VAL A 176 -5.39 3.58 2.87
N ALA A 177 -4.28 4.29 2.99
CA ALA A 177 -4.16 5.50 3.82
C ALA A 177 -3.30 6.57 3.13
N SER A 178 -3.43 7.81 3.60
CA SER A 178 -2.43 8.86 3.38
C SER A 178 -1.96 9.34 4.75
N LEU A 179 -0.90 8.72 5.28
CA LEU A 179 -0.38 9.02 6.62
C LEU A 179 0.54 10.25 6.64
N THR A 180 0.99 10.73 5.49
CA THR A 180 1.80 11.93 5.32
C THR A 180 1.41 12.63 4.01
N SER A 181 1.53 13.96 3.94
CA SER A 181 1.27 14.70 2.69
C SER A 181 2.10 14.12 1.55
N GLY A 182 1.48 13.96 0.38
CA GLY A 182 2.14 13.42 -0.81
C GLY A 182 2.32 11.91 -0.81
N HIS A 183 1.86 11.19 0.23
CA HIS A 183 2.00 9.74 0.33
C HIS A 183 0.66 9.02 0.15
N LEU A 184 0.70 7.84 -0.47
CA LEU A 184 -0.35 6.83 -0.41
C LEU A 184 0.25 5.49 0.05
N GLU A 185 -0.29 4.92 1.12
CA GLU A 185 0.06 3.58 1.61
C GLU A 185 -1.06 2.59 1.32
N VAL A 186 -0.71 1.44 0.72
CA VAL A 186 -1.65 0.39 0.35
C VAL A 186 -1.23 -0.91 1.03
N MET A 187 -2.11 -1.48 1.84
CA MET A 187 -1.89 -2.80 2.44
C MET A 187 -1.91 -3.84 1.34
N LEU A 188 -0.85 -4.65 1.23
CA LEU A 188 -0.73 -5.71 0.23
C LEU A 188 -1.19 -7.06 0.78
N ASP A 189 -0.68 -7.42 1.94
CA ASP A 189 -0.94 -8.72 2.56
C ASP A 189 -0.65 -8.65 4.06
N ARG A 190 -1.25 -9.54 4.85
CA ARG A 190 -1.06 -9.58 6.30
C ARG A 190 -1.11 -11.01 6.82
N ARG A 191 -0.25 -11.31 7.79
CA ARG A 191 -0.19 -12.61 8.46
C ARG A 191 -0.11 -12.41 9.96
N LEU A 192 -1.11 -12.91 10.68
CA LEU A 192 -1.26 -12.73 12.13
C LEU A 192 -1.53 -14.08 12.77
N ASN A 193 -0.80 -14.41 13.82
CA ASN A 193 -0.82 -15.76 14.42
C ASN A 193 -1.76 -15.87 15.62
N GLN A 194 -2.72 -14.96 15.72
CA GLN A 194 -3.68 -14.90 16.80
C GLN A 194 -5.05 -14.51 16.26
N ASP A 195 -6.08 -14.85 17.01
CA ASP A 195 -7.45 -14.40 16.80
C ASP A 195 -7.66 -13.03 17.47
N ASP A 196 -8.52 -12.19 16.89
CA ASP A 196 -8.85 -10.87 17.42
C ASP A 196 -10.14 -10.85 18.24
N GLY A 197 -10.65 -12.01 18.65
CA GLY A 197 -11.82 -12.17 19.51
C GLY A 197 -13.10 -11.57 18.91
N ARG A 198 -13.20 -11.50 17.58
CA ARG A 198 -14.42 -11.08 16.85
C ARG A 198 -15.25 -12.26 16.35
N GLY A 199 -14.97 -13.47 16.85
CA GLY A 199 -15.79 -14.67 16.63
C GLY A 199 -15.34 -15.58 15.49
N LEU A 200 -14.18 -15.31 14.87
CA LEU A 200 -13.60 -16.20 13.85
C LEU A 200 -12.93 -17.42 14.46
N PHE A 201 -12.34 -17.28 15.66
CA PHE A 201 -11.60 -18.33 16.39
C PHE A 201 -10.48 -18.96 15.56
N SER A 202 -9.83 -18.17 14.70
CA SER A 202 -8.76 -18.61 13.82
C SER A 202 -7.75 -17.49 13.56
N VAL A 203 -6.57 -17.88 13.09
CA VAL A 203 -5.49 -16.97 12.71
C VAL A 203 -5.75 -16.32 11.35
N CYS A 204 -5.12 -15.16 11.10
CA CYS A 204 -5.09 -14.55 9.77
C CYS A 204 -3.94 -15.18 8.97
N ALA A 205 -4.29 -16.18 8.16
CA ALA A 205 -3.36 -17.06 7.45
C ALA A 205 -2.92 -16.51 6.10
#